data_AF-A0A2L2Z6F6-F1
#
_entry.id   AF-A0A2L2Z6F6-F1
#
_cell.length_a   1.000
_cell.length_b   1.000
_cell.length_c   1.000
_cell.angle_alpha   90.00
_cell.angle_beta   90.00
_cell.angle_gamma   90.00
#
_symmetry.space_group_name_H-M   'P 1'
#
loop_
_entity.id
_entity.type
_entity.pdbx_description
1 polymer ?
#
loop_
_entity_poly.entity_id
_entity_poly.type
_entity_poly.pdbx_seq_one_letter_code
_entity_poly.pdbx_strand_id
1 'polypeptide(L)'
;RGNGILIQYSNNGGITWHLLKELHFSAETSPQYYMIPLKDPSALTNSTRLRFWQPLTVGTDIMQWALDDFFVGGMIVKPNVLYDPLMQVPQPDAWLFWP
;
A
#
# COMPACT_ATOMS: atom_id res chain seq x y z
N ARG A 1 -18.81 -15.79 -3.41
CA ARG A 1 -17.47 -15.21 -3.70
C ARG A 1 -17.70 -13.76 -4.10
N GLY A 2 -17.21 -12.77 -3.35
CA GLY A 2 -17.48 -11.37 -3.67
C GLY A 2 -16.96 -10.30 -2.71
N ASN A 3 -16.12 -10.64 -1.73
CA ASN A 3 -15.85 -9.73 -0.60
C ASN A 3 -14.38 -9.27 -0.54
N GLY A 4 -13.67 -9.17 -1.65
CA GLY A 4 -12.25 -8.78 -1.62
C GLY A 4 -12.05 -7.26 -1.54
N ILE A 5 -10.88 -6.84 -1.05
CA ILE A 5 -10.37 -5.48 -1.22
C ILE A 5 -9.45 -5.46 -2.44
N LEU A 6 -9.76 -4.60 -3.39
CA LEU A 6 -8.95 -4.37 -4.58
C LEU A 6 -8.00 -3.20 -4.33
N ILE A 7 -6.72 -3.45 -4.56
CA ILE A 7 -5.68 -2.42 -4.57
C ILE A 7 -5.40 -2.11 -6.03
N GLN A 8 -5.57 -0.84 -6.40
CA GLN A 8 -5.52 -0.40 -7.79
C GLN A 8 -4.69 0.88 -7.93
N TYR A 9 -4.19 1.13 -9.13
CA TYR A 9 -3.51 2.37 -9.49
C TYR A 9 -4.17 3.09 -10.67
N SER A 10 -3.92 4.39 -10.78
CA SER A 10 -4.32 5.23 -11.91
C SER A 10 -3.21 6.21 -12.26
N ASN A 11 -3.00 6.44 -13.56
CA ASN A 11 -2.05 7.41 -14.11
C ASN A 11 -2.74 8.61 -14.80
N ASN A 12 -4.08 8.67 -14.76
CA ASN A 12 -4.89 9.71 -15.41
C ASN A 12 -5.85 10.40 -14.44
N GLY A 13 -5.43 10.56 -13.19
CA GLY A 13 -6.20 11.27 -12.16
C GLY A 13 -7.41 10.50 -11.62
N GLY A 14 -7.54 9.20 -11.93
CA GLY A 14 -8.61 8.34 -11.43
C GLY A 14 -9.75 8.08 -12.41
N ILE A 15 -9.58 8.39 -13.70
CA ILE A 15 -10.56 8.07 -14.76
C ILE A 15 -10.57 6.56 -15.01
N THR A 16 -9.39 5.96 -15.19
CA THR A 16 -9.23 4.50 -15.32
C THR A 16 -8.36 3.96 -14.19
N TRP A 17 -8.63 2.71 -13.81
CA TRP A 17 -7.96 2.02 -12.70
C TRP A 17 -7.48 0.65 -13.13
N HIS A 18 -6.25 0.32 -12.76
CA HIS A 18 -5.59 -0.95 -13.06
C HIS A 18 -5.35 -1.73 -11.77
N LEU A 19 -5.60 -3.04 -11.77
CA LEU A 19 -5.46 -3.89 -10.60
C LEU A 19 -3.99 -4.17 -10.28
N LEU A 20 -3.57 -3.90 -9.04
CA LEU A 20 -2.26 -4.33 -8.51
C LEU A 20 -2.38 -5.65 -7.76
N LYS A 21 -3.38 -5.74 -6.87
CA LYS A 21 -3.57 -6.88 -5.98
C LYS A 21 -5.02 -6.97 -5.54
N GLU A 22 -5.53 -8.18 -5.47
CA GLU A 22 -6.76 -8.49 -4.74
C GLU A 22 -6.38 -9.13 -3.40
N LEU A 23 -6.96 -8.60 -2.32
CA LEU A 23 -6.89 -9.15 -0.97
C LEU A 23 -8.22 -9.83 -0.66
N HIS A 24 -8.16 -11.10 -0.27
CA HIS A 24 -9.34 -11.84 0.17
C HIS A 24 -9.35 -11.86 1.71
N PHE A 25 -10.51 -11.62 2.31
CA PHE A 25 -10.67 -11.86 3.74
C PHE A 25 -10.39 -13.34 4.04
N SER A 26 -9.39 -13.60 4.89
CA SER A 26 -9.24 -14.90 5.52
C SER A 26 -10.22 -15.01 6.69
N ALA A 27 -10.39 -16.21 7.24
CA ALA A 27 -11.12 -16.39 8.50
C ALA A 27 -10.39 -15.73 9.69
N GLU A 28 -9.16 -15.27 9.49
CA GLU A 28 -8.33 -14.66 10.51
C GLU A 28 -8.51 -13.14 10.47
N THR A 29 -8.91 -12.56 11.60
CA THR A 29 -9.19 -11.12 11.75
C THR A 29 -8.02 -10.34 12.33
N SER A 30 -6.87 -10.99 12.54
CA SER A 30 -5.66 -10.33 13.03
C SER A 30 -5.10 -9.37 11.97
N PRO A 31 -4.43 -8.28 12.38
CA PRO A 31 -3.72 -7.40 11.44
C PRO A 31 -2.71 -8.19 10.61
N GLN A 32 -2.70 -7.94 9.29
CA GLN A 32 -1.81 -8.60 8.35
C GLN A 32 -0.90 -7.58 7.67
N TYR A 33 0.38 -7.94 7.55
CA TYR A 33 1.36 -7.15 6.81
C TYR A 33 1.35 -7.50 5.32
N TYR A 34 1.29 -6.49 4.46
CA TYR A 34 1.33 -6.63 3.02
C TYR A 34 2.46 -5.79 2.41
N MET A 35 3.41 -6.45 1.74
CA MET A 35 4.42 -5.82 0.90
C MET A 35 4.14 -6.09 -0.57
N ILE A 36 3.70 -5.06 -1.30
CA ILE A 36 3.28 -5.19 -2.70
C ILE A 36 4.33 -4.52 -3.60
N PRO A 37 5.13 -5.29 -4.36
CA PRO A 37 6.08 -4.71 -5.29
C PRO A 37 5.37 -4.09 -6.48
N LEU A 38 5.63 -2.81 -6.77
CA LEU A 38 5.19 -2.12 -7.99
C LEU A 38 6.04 -2.57 -9.19
N LYS A 39 5.74 -3.76 -9.71
CA LYS A 39 6.49 -4.37 -10.81
C LYS A 39 6.12 -3.80 -12.19
N ASP A 40 4.91 -3.27 -12.33
CA ASP A 40 4.42 -2.71 -13.58
C ASP A 40 5.08 -1.34 -13.81
N PRO A 41 5.94 -1.18 -14.83
CA PRO A 41 6.59 0.10 -15.10
C PRO A 41 5.61 1.23 -15.42
N SER A 42 4.41 0.91 -15.91
CA SER A 42 3.38 1.91 -16.21
C SER A 42 2.72 2.51 -14.96
N ALA A 43 2.92 1.88 -13.80
CA ALA A 43 2.56 2.44 -12.49
C ALA A 43 3.64 3.39 -11.94
N LEU A 44 4.84 3.43 -12.53
CA LEU A 44 5.97 4.26 -12.07
C LEU A 44 6.00 5.58 -12.83
N THR A 45 5.07 6.47 -12.49
CA THR A 45 4.99 7.80 -13.10
C THR A 45 5.04 8.88 -12.03
N ASN A 46 5.34 10.12 -12.44
CA ASN A 46 5.30 11.28 -11.54
C ASN A 46 3.88 11.57 -11.01
N SER A 47 2.84 10.94 -11.56
CA SER A 47 1.44 11.18 -11.21
C SER A 47 0.65 9.87 -11.11
N THR A 48 1.15 8.94 -10.31
CA THR A 48 0.41 7.70 -9.98
C THR A 48 -0.39 7.87 -8.70
N ARG A 49 -1.68 7.50 -8.73
CA ARG A 49 -2.55 7.42 -7.54
C ARG A 49 -2.86 5.98 -7.21
N LEU A 50 -3.02 5.68 -5.93
CA LEU A 50 -3.47 4.37 -5.45
C LEU A 50 -4.86 4.49 -4.83
N ARG A 51 -5.64 3.40 -4.90
CA ARG A 51 -6.86 3.25 -4.12
C ARG A 51 -7.01 1.84 -3.57
N PHE A 52 -7.66 1.76 -2.43
CA PHE A 52 -8.20 0.54 -1.83
C PHE A 52 -9.71 0.58 -2.02
N TRP A 53 -10.28 -0.45 -2.64
CA TRP A 53 -11.68 -0.44 -3.02
C TRP A 53 -12.31 -1.80 -2.78
N GLN A 54 -13.39 -1.83 -2.00
CA GLN A 54 -14.25 -2.99 -1.84
C GLN A 54 -15.48 -2.82 -2.75
N PRO A 55 -15.62 -3.59 -3.84
CA PRO A 55 -16.69 -3.39 -4.83
C PRO A 55 -18.08 -3.79 -4.35
N LEU A 56 -18.15 -4.79 -3.46
CA LEU A 56 -19.40 -5.31 -2.92
C LEU A 56 -19.40 -5.14 -1.40
N THR A 57 -20.34 -4.35 -0.92
CA THR A 57 -20.66 -4.22 0.49
C THR A 57 -22.00 -4.92 0.73
N VAL A 58 -21.97 -6.13 1.29
CA VAL A 58 -23.19 -6.79 1.75
C VAL A 58 -23.43 -6.26 3.16
N GLY A 59 -24.40 -5.36 3.37
CA GLY A 59 -24.69 -4.78 4.68
C GLY A 59 -23.56 -3.90 5.24
N THR A 60 -23.90 -2.81 5.93
CA THR A 60 -22.89 -1.82 6.38
C THR A 60 -21.96 -2.35 7.48
N ASP A 61 -22.34 -3.43 8.19
CA ASP A 61 -21.70 -3.80 9.47
C ASP A 61 -20.99 -5.16 9.50
N ILE A 62 -21.03 -5.95 8.42
CA ILE A 62 -20.54 -7.34 8.46
C ILE A 62 -19.12 -7.53 7.90
N MET A 63 -18.55 -6.55 7.20
CA MET A 63 -17.20 -6.65 6.59
C MET A 63 -16.45 -5.33 6.67
N GLN A 64 -15.89 -5.06 7.84
CA GLN A 64 -15.07 -3.89 8.11
C GLN A 64 -13.60 -4.21 7.92
N TRP A 65 -12.83 -3.22 7.49
CA TRP A 65 -11.38 -3.30 7.37
C TRP A 65 -10.79 -1.96 7.74
N ALA A 66 -9.57 -2.00 8.28
CA ALA A 66 -8.77 -0.84 8.57
C ALA A 66 -7.39 -1.03 7.94
N LEU A 67 -6.73 0.08 7.67
CA LEU A 67 -5.35 0.11 7.20
C LEU A 67 -4.55 0.95 8.19
N ASP A 68 -3.36 0.49 8.51
CA ASP A 68 -2.41 1.19 9.36
C ASP A 68 -1.01 1.09 8.75
N ASP A 69 -0.09 1.97 9.16
CA ASP A 69 1.31 1.99 8.73
C ASP A 69 1.49 1.94 7.20
N PHE A 70 0.72 2.77 6.48
CA PHE A 70 0.73 2.78 5.01
C PHE A 70 1.92 3.55 4.45
N PHE A 71 2.87 2.82 3.85
CA PHE A 71 4.02 3.38 3.14
C PHE A 71 3.97 3.09 1.64
N VAL A 72 4.21 4.13 0.83
CA VAL A 72 4.40 4.03 -0.62
C VAL A 72 5.69 4.72 -0.97
N GLY A 73 6.63 3.95 -1.51
CA GLY A 73 7.92 4.48 -1.89
C GLY A 73 8.94 3.39 -2.05
N GLY A 74 10.19 3.78 -1.84
CA GLY A 74 11.36 2.98 -2.11
C GLY A 74 12.39 3.82 -2.84
N MET A 75 13.64 3.36 -2.81
CA MET A 75 14.73 4.06 -3.45
C MET A 75 14.97 3.43 -4.82
N ILE A 76 14.97 4.24 -5.87
CA ILE A 76 15.33 3.81 -7.24
C ILE A 76 16.77 3.25 -7.22
N VAL A 77 17.63 3.84 -6.40
CA VAL A 77 18.99 3.39 -6.13
C VAL A 77 19.01 2.75 -4.75
N LYS A 78 19.34 1.46 -4.67
CA LYS A 78 19.52 0.77 -3.37
C LYS A 78 20.81 1.28 -2.73
N PRO A 79 20.76 1.97 -1.58
CA PRO A 79 21.97 2.41 -0.91
C PRO A 79 22.73 1.20 -0.38
N ASN A 80 24.04 1.25 -0.52
CA ASN A 80 24.98 0.25 -0.03
C ASN A 80 25.43 0.55 1.42
N VAL A 81 25.03 1.69 1.98
CA VAL A 81 25.24 2.07 3.37
C VAL A 81 23.96 2.75 3.88
N LEU A 82 23.53 2.36 5.08
CA LEU A 82 22.51 3.06 5.86
C LEU A 82 23.21 3.62 7.10
N TYR A 83 23.09 4.93 7.34
CA TYR A 83 23.79 5.63 8.41
C TYR A 83 22.81 6.46 9.23
N ASP A 84 22.84 6.29 10.54
CA ASP A 84 22.13 7.14 11.49
C ASP A 84 22.98 7.33 12.75
N PRO A 85 23.37 8.56 13.11
CA PRO A 85 24.13 8.83 14.33
C PRO A 85 23.29 8.76 15.62
N LEU A 86 21.97 8.55 15.53
CA LEU A 86 21.01 8.45 16.65
C LEU A 86 21.01 9.68 17.58
N MET A 87 21.47 10.83 17.09
CA MET A 87 21.53 12.08 17.84
C MET A 87 20.35 13.02 17.57
N GLN A 88 19.50 12.66 16.60
CA GLN A 88 18.32 13.41 16.21
C GLN A 88 17.14 12.45 16.05
N VAL A 89 15.97 13.00 15.72
CA VAL A 89 14.79 12.20 15.35
C VAL A 89 15.16 11.26 14.18
N PRO A 90 14.63 10.02 14.15
CA PRO A 90 14.89 9.07 13.07
C PRO A 90 14.71 9.70 11.69
N GLN A 91 15.71 9.53 10.84
CA GLN A 91 15.70 10.13 9.50
C GLN A 91 14.84 9.29 8.54
N PRO A 92 13.99 9.89 7.69
CA PRO A 92 13.08 9.15 6.79
C PRO A 92 13.79 8.31 5.70
N ASP A 93 15.07 8.57 5.44
CA ASP A 93 15.89 7.80 4.50
C ASP A 93 16.50 6.53 5.14
N ALA A 94 16.59 6.49 6.47
CA ALA A 94 17.08 5.35 7.25
C ALA A 94 15.94 4.53 7.90
N TRP A 95 14.81 5.15 8.21
CA TRP A 95 13.70 4.52 8.93
C TRP A 95 12.39 4.70 8.18
N LEU A 96 11.71 3.58 7.92
CA LEU A 96 10.37 3.59 7.32
C LEU A 96 9.27 3.87 8.35
N PHE A 97 9.46 3.37 9.59
CA PHE A 97 8.52 3.51 10.70
C PHE A 97 9.31 3.65 12.00
N TRP A 98 8.84 4.52 12.89
CA TRP A 98 9.30 4.64 14.28
C TRP A 98 8.16 5.21 15.14
N PRO A 99 8.12 4.90 16.46
CA PRO A 99 7.06 5.36 17.36
C PRO A 99 6.99 6.87 17.57
#